data_AF-A0A967VY37-F1
#
_entry.id   AF-A0A967VY37-F1
#
_cell.length_a   1.000
_cell.length_b   1.000
_cell.length_c   1.000
_cell.angle_alpha   90.00
_cell.angle_beta   90.00
_cell.angle_gamma   90.00
#
_symmetry.space_group_name_H-M   'P 1'
#
loop_
_entity.id
_entity.type
_entity.pdbx_description
1 polymer ?
#
loop_
_entity_poly.entity_id
_entity_poly.type
_entity_poly.pdbx_seq_one_letter_code
_entity_poly.pdbx_strand_id
1 'polypeptide(L)'
;MSTEMPDRTRAPEPGPVKPFDFPAVTRRRLADGAPELVTAPHGDIPLVTARVVVDAGAAAEAPAEAGIARLTADALDAGAASRDEEELAWALESLGVELQSATSWDAASVGITVPAERLEPALALLAEIVRRPTFPEGPVGRIRDEQLADILQRTKEPRALAADAAARFIFARDVPYGRPLIGVTETLRGLGPDRLRAFHQERYRAGSSAIIVTGAIDEARAHAVVDECFGDWRGEPAAAPRFDVRPRADETRVFLVHRPGSVQSEIRMGHVGVDRHHPDYFPLTVMNTILGGAFTSRLNMNLRERHGFTYGARSAFAFRRRPGPFTVDVAVASDVTARAIEEALKEIRQLRDDGPTAA
;
A
#
# COMPACT_ATOMS: atom_id res chain seq x y z
N MET A 1 46.59 6.72 19.73
CA MET A 1 45.58 5.86 19.09
C MET A 1 45.82 5.95 17.59
N SER A 2 46.49 4.95 17.02
CA SER A 2 46.71 4.88 15.56
C SER A 2 45.36 4.70 14.88
N THR A 3 44.97 5.69 14.09
CA THR A 3 43.82 5.61 13.19
C THR A 3 44.31 4.88 11.94
N GLU A 4 44.32 3.54 11.99
CA GLU A 4 44.44 2.77 10.76
C GLU A 4 43.26 3.16 9.86
N MET A 5 43.55 3.68 8.67
CA MET A 5 42.52 3.92 7.68
C MET A 5 41.86 2.57 7.36
N PRO A 6 40.53 2.44 7.48
CA PRO A 6 39.85 1.19 7.19
C PRO A 6 40.13 0.79 5.74
N ASP A 7 40.50 -0.47 5.54
CA ASP A 7 40.68 -1.06 4.22
C ASP A 7 39.33 -0.99 3.48
N ARG A 8 39.24 -0.05 2.53
CA ARG A 8 38.01 0.21 1.77
C ARG A 8 37.72 -0.86 0.72
N THR A 9 38.59 -1.86 0.58
CA THR A 9 38.39 -3.00 -0.33
C THR A 9 37.65 -4.16 0.33
N ARG A 10 37.48 -4.15 1.66
CA ARG A 10 36.77 -5.18 2.41
C ARG A 10 35.59 -4.58 3.17
N ALA A 11 34.41 -5.20 3.04
CA ALA A 11 33.28 -4.83 3.87
C ALA A 11 33.60 -5.16 5.34
N PRO A 12 33.25 -4.28 6.30
CA PRO A 12 33.40 -4.61 7.72
C PRO A 12 32.46 -5.75 8.09
N GLU A 13 32.93 -6.63 8.96
CA GLU A 13 32.11 -7.71 9.53
C GLU A 13 30.89 -7.11 10.25
N PRO A 14 29.67 -7.63 10.02
CA PRO A 14 28.50 -7.22 10.78
C PRO A 14 28.74 -7.44 12.28
N GLY A 15 28.43 -6.42 13.08
CA GLY A 15 28.39 -6.57 14.53
C GLY A 15 27.31 -7.59 14.95
N PRO A 16 27.33 -8.06 16.20
CA PRO A 16 26.31 -8.95 16.71
C PRO A 16 24.92 -8.30 16.58
N VAL A 17 23.93 -9.08 16.17
CA VAL A 17 22.53 -8.63 16.15
C VAL A 17 22.14 -8.24 17.56
N LYS A 18 21.79 -6.96 17.75
CA LYS A 18 21.28 -6.49 19.04
C LYS A 18 19.90 -7.11 19.25
N PRO A 19 19.64 -7.73 20.42
CA PRO A 19 18.30 -8.20 20.73
C PRO A 19 17.35 -7.00 20.72
N PHE A 20 16.18 -7.19 20.13
CA PHE A 20 15.09 -6.22 20.14
C PHE A 20 13.87 -6.91 20.73
N ASP A 21 13.38 -6.37 21.84
CA ASP A 21 12.17 -6.86 22.48
C ASP A 21 10.96 -6.27 21.77
N PHE A 22 10.29 -7.11 20.97
CA PHE A 22 9.05 -6.72 20.32
C PHE A 22 7.95 -6.56 21.36
N PRO A 23 7.08 -5.54 21.22
CA PRO A 23 5.93 -5.40 22.10
C PRO A 23 5.03 -6.63 21.99
N ALA A 24 4.44 -7.04 23.11
CA ALA A 24 3.43 -8.10 23.12
C ALA A 24 2.23 -7.64 22.28
N VAL A 25 1.81 -8.49 21.34
CA VAL A 25 0.62 -8.26 20.52
C VAL A 25 -0.52 -9.08 21.10
N THR A 26 -1.59 -8.42 21.54
CA THR A 26 -2.82 -9.11 21.96
C THR A 26 -3.88 -8.99 20.88
N ARG A 27 -4.73 -10.02 20.78
CA ARG A 27 -5.85 -10.07 19.84
C ARG A 27 -7.10 -10.50 20.57
N ARG A 28 -8.18 -9.76 20.37
CA ARG A 28 -9.49 -10.03 20.96
C ARG A 28 -10.57 -9.69 19.95
N ARG A 29 -11.61 -10.51 19.87
CA ARG A 29 -12.85 -10.13 19.18
C ARG A 29 -13.74 -9.34 20.13
N LEU A 30 -14.22 -8.15 19.74
CA LEU A 30 -15.04 -7.29 20.61
C LEU A 30 -16.34 -8.02 21.02
N ALA A 31 -17.08 -8.48 20.02
CA ALA A 31 -18.30 -9.29 20.12
C ALA A 31 -18.47 -10.11 18.84
N ASP A 32 -19.38 -11.08 18.83
CA ASP A 32 -19.70 -11.83 17.61
C ASP A 32 -20.20 -10.90 16.49
N GLY A 33 -19.64 -11.05 15.29
CA GLY A 33 -19.93 -10.17 14.15
C GLY A 33 -19.33 -8.75 14.23
N ALA A 34 -18.52 -8.46 15.27
CA ALA A 34 -17.79 -7.20 15.44
C ALA A 34 -16.32 -7.32 14.94
N PRO A 35 -15.56 -6.21 14.89
CA PRO A 35 -14.16 -6.24 14.47
C PRO A 35 -13.28 -7.07 15.40
N GLU A 36 -12.13 -7.48 14.89
CA GLU A 36 -11.00 -7.93 15.72
C GLU A 36 -10.25 -6.70 16.24
N LEU A 37 -9.98 -6.64 17.54
CA LEU A 37 -9.06 -5.70 18.16
C LEU A 37 -7.68 -6.33 18.26
N VAL A 38 -6.68 -5.62 17.75
CA VAL A 38 -5.26 -5.93 17.89
C VAL A 38 -4.63 -4.79 18.70
N THR A 39 -4.04 -5.11 19.85
CA THR A 39 -3.29 -4.12 20.63
C THR A 39 -1.81 -4.46 20.65
N ALA A 40 -0.98 -3.42 20.55
CA ALA A 40 0.47 -3.54 20.68
C ALA A 40 1.02 -2.31 21.43
N PRO A 41 0.87 -2.26 22.77
CA PRO A 41 1.45 -1.21 23.61
C PRO A 41 2.95 -1.06 23.36
N HIS A 42 3.42 0.14 23.02
CA HIS A 42 4.84 0.36 22.73
C HIS A 42 5.25 1.83 22.79
N GLY A 43 6.48 2.07 23.25
CA GLY A 43 7.19 3.33 23.11
C GLY A 43 6.94 4.32 24.26
N ASP A 44 7.93 5.20 24.44
CA ASP A 44 7.92 6.26 25.47
C ASP A 44 7.37 7.60 24.95
N ILE A 45 6.99 7.64 23.67
CA ILE A 45 6.42 8.82 23.04
C ILE A 45 4.92 8.87 23.41
N PRO A 46 4.40 9.99 23.96
CA PRO A 46 3.02 10.09 24.43
C PRO A 46 1.99 10.23 23.29
N LEU A 47 2.11 9.38 22.27
CA LEU A 47 1.22 9.29 21.12
C LEU A 47 0.60 7.89 21.06
N VAL A 48 -0.64 7.84 20.60
CA VAL A 48 -1.34 6.60 20.27
C VAL A 48 -1.74 6.65 18.80
N THR A 49 -1.57 5.53 18.12
CA THR A 49 -2.08 5.31 16.77
C THR A 49 -3.18 4.27 16.80
N ALA A 50 -4.35 4.61 16.26
CA ALA A 50 -5.45 3.69 16.06
C ALA A 50 -5.78 3.61 14.56
N ARG A 51 -5.92 2.41 14.01
CA ARG A 51 -6.24 2.19 12.59
C ARG A 51 -7.33 1.14 12.43
N VAL A 52 -8.37 1.49 11.70
CA VAL A 52 -9.39 0.55 11.24
C VAL A 52 -9.01 0.07 9.84
N VAL A 53 -8.99 -1.25 9.65
CA VAL A 53 -8.74 -1.91 8.36
C VAL A 53 -10.00 -2.68 7.98
N VAL A 54 -10.47 -2.49 6.75
CA VAL A 54 -11.71 -3.10 6.24
C VAL A 54 -11.45 -3.81 4.90
N ASP A 55 -12.19 -4.90 4.61
CA ASP A 55 -12.18 -5.59 3.30
C ASP A 55 -12.94 -4.77 2.24
N ALA A 56 -12.42 -3.59 1.90
CA ALA A 56 -12.93 -2.66 0.90
C ALA A 56 -11.86 -2.26 -0.14
N GLY A 57 -10.94 -3.18 -0.46
CA GLY A 57 -9.87 -2.93 -1.43
C GLY A 57 -10.33 -2.94 -2.90
N ALA A 58 -9.49 -2.40 -3.79
CA ALA A 58 -9.82 -2.24 -5.22
C ALA A 58 -9.98 -3.55 -6.01
N ALA A 59 -9.50 -4.69 -5.48
CA ALA A 59 -9.70 -5.99 -6.10
C ALA A 59 -11.16 -6.45 -6.09
N ALA A 60 -12.00 -5.68 -5.43
CA ALA A 60 -13.37 -6.00 -5.16
C ALA A 60 -14.35 -5.04 -5.83
N GLU A 61 -13.84 -4.06 -6.57
CA GLU A 61 -14.64 -3.15 -7.37
C GLU A 61 -15.19 -3.91 -8.58
N ALA A 62 -16.44 -3.65 -8.95
CA ALA A 62 -16.93 -4.02 -10.26
C ALA A 62 -16.07 -3.35 -11.36
N PRO A 63 -15.90 -3.96 -12.55
CA PRO A 63 -15.17 -3.34 -13.66
C PRO A 63 -15.66 -1.94 -14.02
N ALA A 64 -16.97 -1.69 -13.94
CA ALA A 64 -17.60 -0.41 -14.22
C ALA A 64 -17.42 0.66 -13.12
N GLU A 65 -16.84 0.28 -11.97
CA GLU A 65 -16.69 1.13 -10.79
C GLU A 65 -15.22 1.32 -10.42
N ALA A 66 -14.29 1.11 -11.37
CA ALA A 66 -12.88 1.19 -11.08
C ALA A 66 -12.50 2.55 -10.45
N GLY A 67 -11.83 2.52 -9.29
CA GLY A 67 -11.46 3.69 -8.51
C GLY A 67 -12.43 4.06 -7.37
N ILE A 68 -13.58 3.38 -7.26
CA ILE A 68 -14.55 3.63 -6.18
C ILE A 68 -13.99 3.35 -4.79
N ALA A 69 -13.12 2.35 -4.62
CA ALA A 69 -12.55 2.02 -3.32
C ALA A 69 -11.69 3.18 -2.81
N ARG A 70 -10.88 3.76 -3.70
CA ARG A 70 -10.05 4.91 -3.40
C ARG A 70 -10.90 6.16 -3.14
N LEU A 71 -11.85 6.45 -4.03
CA LEU A 71 -12.73 7.61 -3.89
C LEU A 71 -13.56 7.57 -2.61
N THR A 72 -14.05 6.38 -2.23
CA THR A 72 -14.78 6.21 -0.96
C THR A 72 -13.88 6.48 0.22
N ALA A 73 -12.67 5.91 0.25
CA ALA A 73 -11.73 6.08 1.37
C ALA A 73 -11.27 7.54 1.55
N ASP A 74 -11.06 8.28 0.45
CA ASP A 74 -10.68 9.69 0.46
C ASP A 74 -11.85 10.62 0.83
N ALA A 75 -13.10 10.14 0.72
CA ALA A 75 -14.30 10.93 1.03
C ALA A 75 -14.95 10.57 2.38
N LEU A 76 -14.30 9.75 3.21
CA LEU A 76 -14.85 9.35 4.52
C LEU A 76 -14.92 10.52 5.51
N ASP A 77 -13.98 11.45 5.43
CA ASP A 77 -13.89 12.65 6.27
C ASP A 77 -14.47 13.90 5.60
N ALA A 78 -15.10 13.76 4.43
CA ALA A 78 -15.86 14.82 3.78
C ALA A 78 -17.15 15.20 4.53
N GLY A 79 -17.46 14.49 5.62
CA GLY A 79 -18.62 14.68 6.49
C GLY A 79 -19.01 13.36 7.16
N ALA A 80 -19.31 13.39 8.45
CA ALA A 80 -19.62 12.19 9.23
C ALA A 80 -20.62 12.47 10.36
N ALA A 81 -21.55 11.53 10.57
CA ALA A 81 -22.65 11.64 11.51
C ALA A 81 -23.43 12.97 11.31
N SER A 82 -23.34 13.89 12.27
CA SER A 82 -23.98 15.20 12.21
C SER A 82 -23.04 16.35 11.86
N ARG A 83 -21.77 16.06 11.55
CA ARG A 83 -20.74 17.05 11.24
C ARG A 83 -20.52 17.17 9.74
N ASP A 84 -20.42 18.39 9.25
CA ASP A 84 -19.91 18.65 7.91
C ASP A 84 -18.37 18.55 7.85
N GLU A 85 -17.80 18.75 6.65
CA GLU A 85 -16.35 18.65 6.40
C GLU A 85 -15.54 19.62 7.27
N GLU A 86 -16.01 20.86 7.43
CA GLU A 86 -15.29 21.89 8.18
C GLU A 86 -15.37 21.61 9.69
N GLU A 87 -16.55 21.29 10.21
CA GLU A 87 -16.73 20.93 11.61
C GLU A 87 -15.90 19.71 12.01
N LEU A 88 -15.79 18.71 11.11
CA LEU A 88 -14.98 17.52 11.36
C LEU A 88 -13.48 17.85 11.34
N ALA A 89 -13.02 18.64 10.39
CA ALA A 89 -11.63 19.10 10.34
C ALA A 89 -11.24 19.86 11.62
N TRP A 90 -12.07 20.83 12.04
CA TRP A 90 -11.86 21.57 13.29
C TRP A 90 -11.83 20.65 14.52
N ALA A 91 -12.73 19.66 14.59
CA ALA A 91 -12.75 18.71 15.69
C ALA A 91 -11.46 17.88 15.77
N LEU A 92 -10.96 17.39 14.63
CA LEU A 92 -9.70 16.64 14.55
C LEU A 92 -8.49 17.52 14.92
N GLU A 93 -8.40 18.72 14.36
CA GLU A 93 -7.31 19.67 14.62
C GLU A 93 -7.26 20.09 16.09
N SER A 94 -8.42 20.36 16.70
CA SER A 94 -8.52 20.75 18.12
C SER A 94 -7.98 19.69 19.09
N LEU A 95 -7.93 18.43 18.65
CA LEU A 95 -7.40 17.29 19.40
C LEU A 95 -5.95 16.96 19.03
N GLY A 96 -5.37 17.65 18.04
CA GLY A 96 -4.05 17.36 17.49
C GLY A 96 -4.00 16.02 16.76
N VAL A 97 -5.07 15.65 16.08
CA VAL A 97 -5.16 14.39 15.33
C VAL A 97 -4.50 14.52 13.95
N GLU A 98 -3.60 13.59 13.63
CA GLU A 98 -3.23 13.30 12.25
C GLU A 98 -4.13 12.18 11.73
N LEU A 99 -5.02 12.49 10.77
CA LEU A 99 -5.87 11.51 10.10
C LEU A 99 -5.20 11.03 8.82
N GLN A 100 -5.23 9.71 8.58
CA GLN A 100 -4.74 9.11 7.35
C GLN A 100 -5.72 8.06 6.82
N SER A 101 -6.08 8.17 5.54
CA SER A 101 -6.77 7.12 4.80
C SER A 101 -5.81 6.46 3.80
N ALA A 102 -6.04 5.18 3.53
CA ALA A 102 -5.31 4.46 2.52
C ALA A 102 -6.19 3.40 1.86
N THR A 103 -5.85 3.08 0.61
CA THR A 103 -6.46 1.97 -0.12
C THR A 103 -5.35 1.12 -0.72
N SER A 104 -5.61 -0.17 -0.81
CA SER A 104 -4.81 -1.14 -1.54
C SER A 104 -5.73 -1.99 -2.40
N TRP A 105 -5.18 -2.99 -3.10
CA TRP A 105 -6.02 -3.94 -3.80
C TRP A 105 -6.84 -4.81 -2.85
N ASP A 106 -6.38 -5.09 -1.63
CA ASP A 106 -7.04 -6.06 -0.74
C ASP A 106 -7.79 -5.43 0.43
N ALA A 107 -7.52 -4.16 0.77
CA ALA A 107 -8.12 -3.49 1.90
C ALA A 107 -8.17 -1.97 1.71
N ALA A 108 -9.05 -1.32 2.48
CA ALA A 108 -8.97 0.10 2.79
C ALA A 108 -8.68 0.27 4.29
N SER A 109 -8.08 1.39 4.68
CA SER A 109 -7.87 1.71 6.07
C SER A 109 -8.03 3.20 6.33
N VAL A 110 -8.48 3.53 7.54
CA VAL A 110 -8.47 4.89 8.09
C VAL A 110 -7.91 4.80 9.50
N GLY A 111 -7.00 5.70 9.84
CA GLY A 111 -6.43 5.74 11.17
C GLY A 111 -6.08 7.15 11.60
N ILE A 112 -5.89 7.27 12.91
CA ILE A 112 -5.48 8.49 13.58
C ILE A 112 -4.17 8.26 14.31
N THR A 113 -3.33 9.28 14.40
CA THR A 113 -2.28 9.42 15.41
C THR A 113 -2.59 10.65 16.26
N VAL A 114 -2.54 10.51 17.58
CA VAL A 114 -3.04 11.53 18.52
C VAL A 114 -2.25 11.52 19.84
N PRO A 115 -2.12 12.65 20.57
CA PRO A 115 -1.67 12.63 21.96
C PRO A 115 -2.45 11.62 22.80
N ALA A 116 -1.74 10.83 23.60
CA ALA A 116 -2.34 9.74 24.37
C ALA A 116 -3.47 10.21 25.29
N GLU A 117 -3.42 11.43 25.82
CA GLU A 117 -4.47 12.03 26.67
C GLU A 117 -5.76 12.41 25.92
N ARG A 118 -5.74 12.47 24.58
CA ARG A 118 -6.87 12.83 23.72
C ARG A 118 -7.45 11.64 22.96
N LEU A 119 -7.05 10.42 23.29
CA LEU A 119 -7.43 9.23 22.54
C LEU A 119 -8.95 9.02 22.50
N GLU A 120 -9.63 9.13 23.63
CA GLU A 120 -11.06 8.86 23.76
C GLU A 120 -11.90 9.73 22.80
N PRO A 121 -11.81 11.07 22.83
CA PRO A 121 -12.56 11.89 21.89
C PRO A 121 -12.10 11.70 20.44
N ALA A 122 -10.83 11.41 20.19
CA ALA A 122 -10.32 11.20 18.84
C ALA A 122 -10.80 9.85 18.24
N LEU A 123 -10.85 8.79 19.04
CA LEU A 123 -11.34 7.48 18.60
C LEU A 123 -12.85 7.52 18.34
N ALA A 124 -13.60 8.33 19.11
CA ALA A 124 -15.02 8.58 18.84
C ALA A 124 -15.22 9.25 17.46
N LEU A 125 -14.39 10.23 17.09
CA LEU A 125 -14.41 10.83 15.74
C LEU A 125 -14.02 9.81 14.66
N LEU A 126 -12.98 8.99 14.88
CA LEU A 126 -12.62 7.94 13.94
C LEU A 126 -13.78 6.94 13.73
N ALA A 127 -14.50 6.59 14.80
CA ALA A 127 -15.67 5.73 14.71
C ALA A 127 -16.80 6.38 13.91
N GLU A 128 -17.05 7.68 14.05
CA GLU A 128 -18.00 8.41 13.22
C GLU A 128 -17.61 8.38 11.73
N ILE A 129 -16.36 8.73 11.42
CA ILE A 129 -15.80 8.74 10.06
C ILE A 129 -15.95 7.38 9.38
N VAL A 130 -15.58 6.31 10.09
CA VAL A 130 -15.60 4.96 9.52
C VAL A 130 -17.02 4.40 9.41
N ARG A 131 -17.88 4.64 10.41
CA ARG A 131 -19.18 3.97 10.52
C ARG A 131 -20.33 4.75 9.88
N ARG A 132 -20.25 6.09 9.86
CA ARG A 132 -21.35 6.99 9.50
C ARG A 132 -20.92 8.16 8.60
N PRO A 133 -20.14 7.95 7.52
CA PRO A 133 -19.85 9.01 6.56
C PRO A 133 -21.12 9.46 5.84
N THR A 134 -21.26 10.76 5.57
CA THR A 134 -22.46 11.34 4.94
C THR A 134 -22.32 11.49 3.42
N PHE A 135 -21.08 11.57 2.93
CA PHE A 135 -20.72 11.79 1.52
C PHE A 135 -21.46 12.97 0.87
N PRO A 136 -21.24 14.23 1.30
CA PRO A 136 -21.97 15.38 0.76
C PRO A 136 -21.62 15.66 -0.70
N GLU A 137 -22.58 16.13 -1.50
CA GLU A 137 -22.43 16.28 -2.97
C GLU A 137 -21.24 17.16 -3.39
N GLY A 138 -21.07 18.32 -2.74
CA GLY A 138 -19.99 19.27 -3.04
C GLY A 138 -18.60 18.68 -2.82
N PRO A 139 -18.25 18.30 -1.57
CA PRO A 139 -17.01 17.62 -1.24
C PRO A 139 -16.72 16.39 -2.09
N VAL A 140 -17.70 15.49 -2.28
CA VAL A 140 -17.50 14.28 -3.12
C VAL A 140 -17.19 14.64 -4.57
N GLY A 141 -17.89 15.65 -5.12
CA GLY A 141 -17.59 16.17 -6.46
C GLY A 141 -16.17 16.69 -6.58
N ARG A 142 -15.71 17.49 -5.60
CA ARG A 142 -14.35 18.02 -5.53
C ARG A 142 -13.30 16.90 -5.46
N ILE A 143 -13.45 15.95 -4.54
CA ILE A 143 -12.50 14.83 -4.34
C ILE A 143 -12.43 13.95 -5.60
N ARG A 144 -13.58 13.71 -6.26
CA ARG A 144 -13.59 13.01 -7.56
C ARG A 144 -12.82 13.77 -8.63
N ASP A 145 -12.97 15.09 -8.69
CA ASP A 145 -12.30 15.93 -9.69
C ASP A 145 -10.78 16.00 -9.42
N GLU A 146 -10.36 16.02 -8.15
CA GLU A 146 -8.96 15.86 -7.72
C GLU A 146 -8.40 14.51 -8.19
N GLN A 147 -9.12 13.41 -7.93
CA GLN A 147 -8.72 12.06 -8.38
C GLN A 147 -8.65 11.94 -9.92
N LEU A 148 -9.55 12.62 -10.65
CA LEU A 148 -9.51 12.70 -12.10
C LEU A 148 -8.28 13.49 -12.58
N ALA A 149 -7.95 14.61 -11.93
CA ALA A 149 -6.75 15.38 -12.22
C ALA A 149 -5.47 14.56 -11.99
N ASP A 150 -5.42 13.79 -10.90
CA ASP A 150 -4.31 12.89 -10.60
C ASP A 150 -4.12 11.82 -11.68
N ILE A 151 -5.20 11.20 -12.16
CA ILE A 151 -5.12 10.25 -13.28
C ILE A 151 -4.52 10.92 -14.51
N LEU A 152 -4.99 12.12 -14.87
CA LEU A 152 -4.46 12.85 -16.02
C LEU A 152 -2.98 13.20 -15.83
N GLN A 153 -2.57 13.58 -14.62
CA GLN A 153 -1.16 13.85 -14.29
C GLN A 153 -0.31 12.59 -14.45
N ARG A 154 -0.78 11.43 -13.96
CA ARG A 154 -0.09 10.14 -14.11
C ARG A 154 0.14 9.74 -15.57
N THR A 155 -0.79 10.07 -16.48
CA THR A 155 -0.58 9.81 -17.92
C THR A 155 0.55 10.64 -18.52
N LYS A 156 0.88 11.79 -17.92
CA LYS A 156 1.93 12.69 -18.38
C LYS A 156 3.28 12.38 -17.73
N GLU A 157 3.29 11.82 -16.52
CA GLU A 157 4.50 11.46 -15.80
C GLU A 157 5.06 10.10 -16.29
N PRO A 158 6.29 10.03 -16.84
CA PRO A 158 6.84 8.80 -17.41
C PRO A 158 6.82 7.59 -16.46
N ARG A 159 7.14 7.80 -15.17
CA ARG A 159 7.23 6.71 -14.18
C ARG A 159 5.87 6.12 -13.84
N ALA A 160 4.87 6.96 -13.58
CA ALA A 160 3.50 6.50 -13.35
C ALA A 160 2.92 5.81 -14.58
N LEU A 161 3.10 6.39 -15.78
CA LEU A 161 2.64 5.76 -17.02
C LEU A 161 3.25 4.36 -17.22
N ALA A 162 4.55 4.21 -16.97
CA ALA A 162 5.24 2.92 -17.06
C ALA A 162 4.73 1.93 -15.99
N ALA A 163 4.50 2.37 -14.75
CA ALA A 163 3.96 1.53 -13.68
C ALA A 163 2.53 1.04 -13.98
N ASP A 164 1.66 1.95 -14.44
CA ASP A 164 0.27 1.60 -14.80
C ASP A 164 0.22 0.67 -16.02
N ALA A 165 1.12 0.86 -16.98
CA ALA A 165 1.27 -0.06 -18.11
C ALA A 165 1.79 -1.44 -17.66
N ALA A 166 2.81 -1.49 -16.80
CA ALA A 166 3.37 -2.73 -16.29
C ALA A 166 2.32 -3.56 -15.54
N ALA A 167 1.53 -2.94 -14.66
CA ALA A 167 0.43 -3.63 -13.98
C ALA A 167 -0.55 -4.29 -14.96
N ARG A 168 -0.94 -3.57 -16.03
CA ARG A 168 -1.82 -4.10 -17.09
C ARG A 168 -1.19 -5.21 -17.93
N PHE A 169 0.13 -5.23 -18.06
CA PHE A 169 0.85 -6.22 -18.87
C PHE A 169 1.37 -7.41 -18.06
N ILE A 170 1.40 -7.34 -16.73
CA ILE A 170 1.73 -8.47 -15.86
C ILE A 170 0.52 -9.40 -15.72
N PHE A 171 -0.67 -8.83 -15.50
CA PHE A 171 -1.87 -9.60 -15.21
C PHE A 171 -2.79 -9.78 -16.43
N ALA A 172 -3.55 -10.87 -16.47
CA ALA A 172 -4.65 -11.02 -17.42
C ALA A 172 -5.69 -9.90 -17.24
N ARG A 173 -6.43 -9.56 -18.31
CA ARG A 173 -7.30 -8.36 -18.36
C ARG A 173 -8.43 -8.37 -17.33
N ASP A 174 -8.91 -9.55 -16.97
CA ASP A 174 -9.98 -9.79 -16.00
C ASP A 174 -9.48 -9.87 -14.56
N VAL A 175 -8.16 -9.85 -14.33
CA VAL A 175 -7.57 -9.89 -12.99
C VAL A 175 -7.57 -8.47 -12.41
N PRO A 176 -8.27 -8.22 -11.28
CA PRO A 176 -8.40 -6.88 -10.71
C PRO A 176 -7.08 -6.19 -10.36
N TYR A 177 -6.04 -6.97 -10.08
CA TYR A 177 -4.69 -6.52 -9.77
C TYR A 177 -3.98 -5.76 -10.90
N GLY A 178 -4.44 -5.90 -12.15
CA GLY A 178 -3.95 -5.16 -13.31
C GLY A 178 -4.61 -3.79 -13.53
N ARG A 179 -5.68 -3.46 -12.77
CA ARG A 179 -6.32 -2.14 -12.82
C ARG A 179 -5.54 -1.14 -11.96
N PRO A 180 -5.34 0.11 -12.42
CA PRO A 180 -4.80 1.17 -11.57
C PRO A 180 -5.67 1.35 -10.32
N LEU A 181 -5.03 1.41 -9.15
CA LEU A 181 -5.71 1.56 -7.86
C LEU A 181 -6.56 2.84 -7.79
N ILE A 182 -6.10 3.90 -8.47
CA ILE A 182 -6.80 5.19 -8.57
C ILE A 182 -7.99 5.15 -9.56
N GLY A 183 -8.20 4.04 -10.27
CA GLY A 183 -9.26 3.93 -11.28
C GLY A 183 -8.88 4.51 -12.64
N VAL A 184 -9.90 4.76 -13.47
CA VAL A 184 -9.77 5.33 -14.81
C VAL A 184 -10.83 6.42 -15.03
N THR A 185 -10.57 7.34 -15.96
CA THR A 185 -11.45 8.50 -16.17
C THR A 185 -12.87 8.13 -16.57
N GLU A 186 -13.02 7.00 -17.29
CA GLU A 186 -14.27 6.51 -17.83
C GLU A 186 -15.24 6.08 -16.73
N THR A 187 -14.74 5.42 -15.68
CA THR A 187 -15.56 4.94 -14.57
C THR A 187 -15.77 6.03 -13.52
N LEU A 188 -14.72 6.79 -13.19
CA LEU A 188 -14.79 7.80 -12.12
C LEU A 188 -15.81 8.90 -12.38
N ARG A 189 -15.98 9.36 -13.63
CA ARG A 189 -16.95 10.42 -13.97
C ARG A 189 -18.39 10.08 -13.56
N GLY A 190 -18.73 8.79 -13.55
CA GLY A 190 -20.06 8.30 -13.17
C GLY A 190 -20.23 8.06 -11.67
N LEU A 191 -19.17 8.18 -10.87
CA LEU A 191 -19.24 7.97 -9.43
C LEU A 191 -19.71 9.24 -8.71
N GLY A 192 -20.62 9.05 -7.75
CA GLY A 192 -21.18 10.11 -6.93
C GLY A 192 -21.65 9.57 -5.58
N PRO A 193 -22.19 10.45 -4.71
CA PRO A 193 -22.51 10.14 -3.32
C PRO A 193 -23.32 8.87 -3.09
N ASP A 194 -24.36 8.63 -3.90
CA ASP A 194 -25.21 7.44 -3.77
C ASP A 194 -24.42 6.15 -3.95
N ARG A 195 -23.48 6.15 -4.89
CA ARG A 195 -22.65 4.98 -5.19
C ARG A 195 -21.58 4.78 -4.12
N LEU A 196 -20.98 5.85 -3.60
CA LEU A 196 -20.08 5.79 -2.44
C LEU A 196 -20.81 5.25 -1.20
N ARG A 197 -22.01 5.76 -0.89
CA ARG A 197 -22.85 5.26 0.22
C ARG A 197 -23.14 3.77 0.09
N ALA A 198 -23.49 3.32 -1.10
CA ALA A 198 -23.80 1.90 -1.31
C ALA A 198 -22.54 1.01 -1.30
N PHE A 199 -21.39 1.47 -1.80
CA PHE A 199 -20.11 0.76 -1.64
C PHE A 199 -19.67 0.70 -0.17
N HIS A 200 -19.84 1.81 0.58
CA HIS A 200 -19.58 1.86 2.01
C HIS A 200 -20.45 0.84 2.76
N GLN A 201 -21.76 0.85 2.54
CA GLN A 201 -22.70 -0.10 3.16
C GLN A 201 -22.37 -1.57 2.84
N GLU A 202 -21.89 -1.85 1.63
CA GLU A 202 -21.50 -3.18 1.19
C GLU A 202 -20.20 -3.65 1.84
N ARG A 203 -19.21 -2.75 1.99
CA ARG A 203 -17.80 -3.13 2.23
C ARG A 203 -17.21 -2.72 3.56
N TYR A 204 -17.73 -1.68 4.20
CA TYR A 204 -17.30 -1.23 5.52
C TYR A 204 -18.09 -2.00 6.59
N ARG A 205 -17.83 -3.32 6.65
CA ARG A 205 -18.54 -4.29 7.49
C ARG A 205 -17.70 -4.74 8.67
N ALA A 206 -18.27 -4.68 9.87
CA ALA A 206 -17.57 -5.00 11.11
C ALA A 206 -16.98 -6.42 11.13
N GLY A 207 -17.70 -7.44 10.62
CA GLY A 207 -17.28 -8.83 10.68
C GLY A 207 -16.02 -9.18 9.86
N SER A 208 -15.63 -8.31 8.93
CA SER A 208 -14.40 -8.40 8.13
C SER A 208 -13.46 -7.23 8.37
N SER A 209 -13.52 -6.64 9.56
CA SER A 209 -12.70 -5.49 9.94
C SER A 209 -11.79 -5.81 11.12
N ALA A 210 -10.67 -5.08 11.20
CA ALA A 210 -9.79 -5.08 12.35
C ALA A 210 -9.49 -3.66 12.81
N ILE A 211 -9.37 -3.47 14.13
CA ILE A 211 -8.96 -2.23 14.77
C ILE A 211 -7.61 -2.49 15.42
N ILE A 212 -6.59 -1.74 15.01
CA ILE A 212 -5.23 -1.89 15.50
C ILE A 212 -4.90 -0.67 16.34
N VAL A 213 -4.51 -0.86 17.60
CA VAL A 213 -4.14 0.21 18.54
C VAL A 213 -2.71 -0.02 19.06
N THR A 214 -1.84 0.98 18.94
CA THR A 214 -0.45 0.93 19.37
C THR A 214 0.03 2.28 19.88
N GLY A 215 1.11 2.32 20.66
CA GLY A 215 1.67 3.54 21.24
C GLY A 215 1.62 3.54 22.77
N ALA A 216 1.62 4.74 23.36
CA ALA A 216 1.58 4.98 24.80
C ALA A 216 0.18 4.75 25.39
N ILE A 217 -0.24 3.48 25.44
CA ILE A 217 -1.52 3.04 26.00
C ILE A 217 -1.41 1.62 26.56
N ASP A 218 -2.02 1.39 27.72
CA ASP A 218 -2.18 0.04 28.26
C ASP A 218 -3.36 -0.71 27.61
N GLU A 219 -3.31 -2.05 27.69
CA GLU A 219 -4.31 -2.92 27.07
C GLU A 219 -5.73 -2.66 27.62
N ALA A 220 -5.89 -2.41 28.92
CA ALA A 220 -7.20 -2.21 29.53
C ALA A 220 -7.87 -0.92 29.02
N ARG A 221 -7.12 0.17 28.92
CA ARG A 221 -7.60 1.44 28.35
C ARG A 221 -7.92 1.28 26.87
N ALA A 222 -7.07 0.60 26.10
CA ALA A 222 -7.31 0.34 24.68
C ALA A 222 -8.60 -0.46 24.46
N HIS A 223 -8.81 -1.50 25.28
CA HIS A 223 -10.03 -2.30 25.23
C HIS A 223 -11.28 -1.48 25.57
N ALA A 224 -11.23 -0.71 26.66
CA ALA A 224 -12.37 0.09 27.10
C ALA A 224 -12.80 1.12 26.04
N VAL A 225 -11.87 1.89 25.50
CA VAL A 225 -12.18 2.94 24.52
C VAL A 225 -12.65 2.37 23.18
N VAL A 226 -12.08 1.23 22.75
CA VAL A 226 -12.51 0.54 21.52
C VAL A 226 -13.88 -0.09 21.70
N ASP A 227 -14.16 -0.71 22.85
CA ASP A 227 -15.48 -1.27 23.15
C ASP A 227 -16.54 -0.16 23.19
N GLU A 228 -16.22 1.04 23.70
CA GLU A 228 -17.13 2.20 23.67
C GLU A 228 -17.39 2.69 22.24
N CYS A 229 -16.35 2.80 21.40
CA CYS A 229 -16.46 3.42 20.07
C CYS A 229 -16.94 2.46 18.97
N PHE A 230 -16.66 1.16 19.10
CA PHE A 230 -16.91 0.15 18.07
C PHE A 230 -17.61 -1.11 18.59
N GLY A 231 -17.89 -1.22 19.89
CA GLY A 231 -18.48 -2.41 20.50
C GLY A 231 -19.89 -2.72 20.05
N ASP A 232 -20.61 -1.76 19.47
CA ASP A 232 -21.93 -1.91 18.84
C ASP A 232 -21.87 -1.96 17.30
N TRP A 233 -20.70 -1.78 16.69
CA TRP A 233 -20.56 -1.88 15.24
C TRP A 233 -20.73 -3.33 14.80
N ARG A 234 -21.70 -3.56 13.92
CA ARG A 234 -22.09 -4.88 13.41
C ARG A 234 -22.16 -4.86 11.90
N GLY A 235 -21.98 -6.03 11.31
CA GLY A 235 -22.25 -6.25 9.91
C GLY A 235 -21.56 -7.51 9.42
N GLU A 236 -22.34 -8.41 8.83
CA GLU A 236 -21.79 -9.62 8.20
C GLU A 236 -20.69 -9.25 7.19
N PRO A 237 -19.60 -10.04 7.14
CA PRO A 237 -18.56 -9.90 6.13
C PRO A 237 -19.15 -9.83 4.71
N ALA A 238 -18.64 -8.90 3.90
CA ALA A 238 -18.91 -8.94 2.47
C ALA A 238 -18.36 -10.25 1.88
N ALA A 239 -19.01 -10.76 0.82
CA ALA A 239 -18.46 -11.88 0.09
C ALA A 239 -17.07 -11.52 -0.45
N ALA A 240 -16.06 -12.31 -0.09
CA ALA A 240 -14.72 -12.08 -0.59
C ALA A 240 -14.70 -12.15 -2.13
N PRO A 241 -14.03 -11.20 -2.83
CA PRO A 241 -13.91 -11.23 -4.28
C PRO A 241 -13.33 -12.56 -4.74
N ARG A 242 -13.94 -13.20 -5.73
CA ARG A 242 -13.45 -14.47 -6.31
C ARG A 242 -12.83 -14.18 -7.66
N PHE A 243 -11.51 -14.31 -7.75
CA PHE A 243 -10.76 -14.25 -8.99
C PHE A 243 -9.49 -15.07 -8.87
N ASP A 244 -9.06 -15.66 -9.97
CA ASP A 244 -7.78 -16.34 -10.08
C ASP A 244 -6.74 -15.38 -10.64
N VAL A 245 -5.56 -15.35 -10.02
CA VAL A 245 -4.46 -14.54 -10.54
C VAL A 245 -3.80 -15.29 -11.68
N ARG A 246 -3.86 -14.71 -12.88
CA ARG A 246 -3.26 -15.28 -14.09
C ARG A 246 -2.35 -14.25 -14.77
N PRO A 247 -1.20 -14.69 -15.32
CA PRO A 247 -0.33 -13.80 -16.07
C PRO A 247 -0.98 -13.38 -17.39
N ARG A 248 -0.54 -12.25 -17.93
CA ARG A 248 -0.98 -11.78 -19.26
C ARG A 248 -0.44 -12.66 -20.40
N ALA A 249 0.75 -13.22 -20.22
CA ALA A 249 1.46 -14.06 -21.17
C ALA A 249 2.34 -15.07 -20.42
N ASP A 250 2.48 -16.27 -20.97
CA ASP A 250 3.30 -17.34 -20.39
C ASP A 250 4.78 -17.26 -20.81
N GLU A 251 5.08 -16.46 -21.82
CA GLU A 251 6.43 -16.24 -22.34
C GLU A 251 6.86 -14.77 -22.20
N THR A 252 8.17 -14.54 -22.24
CA THR A 252 8.76 -13.20 -22.18
C THR A 252 8.26 -12.36 -23.36
N ARG A 253 7.65 -11.22 -23.06
CA ARG A 253 7.18 -10.24 -24.04
C ARG A 253 7.77 -8.86 -23.75
N VAL A 254 8.07 -8.13 -24.80
CA VAL A 254 8.48 -6.72 -24.72
C VAL A 254 7.32 -5.85 -25.23
N PHE A 255 6.84 -4.95 -24.38
CA PHE A 255 5.82 -3.97 -24.74
C PHE A 255 6.44 -2.58 -24.81
N LEU A 256 6.26 -1.89 -25.92
CA LEU A 256 6.71 -0.51 -26.08
C LEU A 256 5.53 0.44 -25.86
N VAL A 257 5.61 1.25 -24.80
CA VAL A 257 4.67 2.36 -24.57
C VAL A 257 5.28 3.63 -25.12
N HIS A 258 4.77 4.09 -26.26
CA HIS A 258 5.30 5.29 -26.89
C HIS A 258 4.87 6.55 -26.13
N ARG A 259 5.85 7.32 -25.65
CA ARG A 259 5.66 8.66 -25.08
C ARG A 259 6.62 9.64 -25.77
N PRO A 260 6.11 10.46 -26.71
CA PRO A 260 6.94 11.48 -27.37
C PRO A 260 7.63 12.41 -26.37
N GLY A 261 8.86 12.82 -26.67
CA GLY A 261 9.61 13.78 -25.86
C GLY A 261 10.16 13.22 -24.53
N SER A 262 10.14 11.91 -24.32
CA SER A 262 10.85 11.29 -23.19
C SER A 262 12.36 11.32 -23.42
N VAL A 263 13.09 11.90 -22.47
CA VAL A 263 14.57 11.96 -22.49
C VAL A 263 15.23 10.67 -21.99
N GLN A 264 14.49 9.88 -21.23
CA GLN A 264 14.90 8.59 -20.66
C GLN A 264 13.87 7.52 -20.99
N SER A 265 14.34 6.26 -21.00
CA SER A 265 13.47 5.09 -21.07
C SER A 265 13.15 4.59 -19.67
N GLU A 266 11.86 4.53 -19.35
CA GLU A 266 11.33 3.93 -18.14
C GLU A 266 11.07 2.44 -18.38
N ILE A 267 11.90 1.60 -17.77
CA ILE A 267 11.85 0.14 -17.93
C ILE A 267 11.14 -0.45 -16.71
N ARG A 268 10.18 -1.35 -16.98
CA ARG A 268 9.52 -2.19 -15.99
C ARG A 268 9.59 -3.63 -16.47
N MET A 269 10.24 -4.49 -15.70
CA MET A 269 10.29 -5.93 -15.96
C MET A 269 9.60 -6.64 -14.80
N GLY A 270 8.74 -7.61 -15.05
CA GLY A 270 8.04 -8.27 -13.96
C GLY A 270 7.15 -9.41 -14.40
N HIS A 271 6.70 -10.16 -13.42
CA HIS A 271 5.78 -11.28 -13.58
C HIS A 271 4.86 -11.39 -12.37
N VAL A 272 3.88 -12.29 -12.44
CA VAL A 272 3.09 -12.69 -11.26
C VAL A 272 4.03 -13.41 -10.28
N GLY A 273 4.17 -12.86 -9.08
CA GLY A 273 4.95 -13.42 -7.98
C GLY A 273 4.10 -14.35 -7.13
N VAL A 274 4.21 -14.22 -5.81
CA VAL A 274 3.51 -15.05 -4.83
C VAL A 274 2.59 -14.22 -3.93
N ASP A 275 1.70 -14.88 -3.19
CA ASP A 275 0.86 -14.21 -2.20
C ASP A 275 1.61 -13.97 -0.87
N ARG A 276 1.00 -13.19 0.01
CA ARG A 276 1.57 -12.78 1.30
C ARG A 276 1.84 -13.95 2.27
N HIS A 277 1.12 -15.05 2.16
CA HIS A 277 1.23 -16.21 3.05
C HIS A 277 2.08 -17.34 2.45
N HIS A 278 2.73 -17.10 1.31
CA HIS A 278 3.62 -18.07 0.69
C HIS A 278 4.73 -18.50 1.68
N PRO A 279 5.06 -19.81 1.78
CA PRO A 279 6.10 -20.30 2.70
C PRO A 279 7.44 -19.59 2.55
N ASP A 280 7.79 -19.20 1.32
CA ASP A 280 9.02 -18.49 1.00
C ASP A 280 8.95 -16.96 1.20
N TYR A 281 7.94 -16.40 1.88
CA TYR A 281 7.81 -14.95 2.09
C TYR A 281 9.12 -14.30 2.60
N PHE A 282 9.72 -14.87 3.64
CA PHE A 282 10.97 -14.36 4.21
C PHE A 282 12.18 -14.61 3.29
N PRO A 283 12.42 -15.85 2.78
CA PRO A 283 13.43 -16.09 1.76
C PRO A 283 13.36 -15.14 0.56
N LEU A 284 12.16 -14.87 0.02
CA LEU A 284 11.96 -13.95 -1.10
C LEU A 284 12.26 -12.49 -0.72
N THR A 285 11.96 -12.08 0.52
CA THR A 285 12.32 -10.75 1.02
C THR A 285 13.85 -10.60 1.08
N VAL A 286 14.56 -11.60 1.58
CA VAL A 286 16.04 -11.61 1.62
C VAL A 286 16.62 -11.63 0.21
N MET A 287 16.12 -12.51 -0.66
CA MET A 287 16.51 -12.59 -2.07
C MET A 287 16.32 -11.25 -2.77
N ASN A 288 15.19 -10.58 -2.56
CA ASN A 288 14.91 -9.28 -3.14
C ASN A 288 15.91 -8.22 -2.65
N THR A 289 16.28 -8.21 -1.37
CA THR A 289 17.31 -7.32 -0.83
C THR A 289 18.63 -7.46 -1.59
N ILE A 290 19.04 -8.70 -1.89
CA ILE A 290 20.26 -9.00 -2.65
C ILE A 290 20.14 -8.56 -4.11
N LEU A 291 19.00 -8.82 -4.75
CA LEU A 291 18.79 -8.51 -6.17
C LEU A 291 18.70 -7.01 -6.45
N GLY A 292 17.79 -6.31 -5.75
CA GLY A 292 17.43 -4.93 -6.06
C GLY A 292 16.81 -4.15 -4.90
N GLY A 293 16.74 -4.72 -3.69
CA GLY A 293 16.09 -4.09 -2.53
C GLY A 293 17.01 -3.21 -1.69
N ALA A 294 18.32 -3.25 -1.94
CA ALA A 294 19.31 -2.41 -1.27
C ALA A 294 20.11 -1.55 -2.28
N PHE A 295 20.77 -0.51 -1.80
CA PHE A 295 21.65 0.31 -2.63
C PHE A 295 22.86 -0.48 -3.14
N THR A 296 23.38 -1.40 -2.31
CA THR A 296 24.48 -2.33 -2.63
C THR A 296 24.02 -3.60 -3.36
N SER A 297 22.77 -3.65 -3.81
CA SER A 297 22.21 -4.81 -4.51
C SER A 297 22.84 -5.05 -5.88
N ARG A 298 22.71 -6.28 -6.38
CA ARG A 298 23.26 -6.72 -7.68
C ARG A 298 22.86 -5.79 -8.84
N LEU A 299 21.57 -5.45 -8.93
CA LEU A 299 21.07 -4.55 -9.98
C LEU A 299 21.71 -3.15 -9.92
N ASN A 300 21.87 -2.57 -8.72
CA ASN A 300 22.51 -1.27 -8.57
C ASN A 300 24.01 -1.33 -8.86
N MET A 301 24.72 -2.33 -8.33
CA MET A 301 26.16 -2.48 -8.58
C MET A 301 26.46 -2.71 -10.07
N ASN A 302 25.59 -3.43 -10.78
CA ASN A 302 25.76 -3.65 -12.20
C ASN A 302 25.35 -2.42 -13.04
N LEU A 303 24.09 -1.99 -12.95
CA LEU A 303 23.55 -0.96 -13.85
C LEU A 303 24.05 0.45 -13.53
N ARG A 304 24.23 0.78 -12.24
CA ARG A 304 24.65 2.11 -11.79
C ARG A 304 26.16 2.21 -11.65
N GLU A 305 26.77 1.39 -10.79
CA GLU A 305 28.21 1.55 -10.47
C GLU A 305 29.12 1.09 -11.60
N ARG A 306 28.89 -0.12 -12.15
CA ARG A 306 29.75 -0.65 -13.21
C ARG A 306 29.50 0.03 -14.56
N HIS A 307 28.23 0.23 -14.93
CA HIS A 307 27.87 0.69 -16.27
C HIS A 307 27.45 2.16 -16.38
N GLY A 308 27.06 2.81 -15.29
CA GLY A 308 26.61 4.21 -15.32
C GLY A 308 25.33 4.44 -16.13
N PHE A 309 24.50 3.42 -16.33
CA PHE A 309 23.26 3.53 -17.13
C PHE A 309 22.14 4.28 -16.42
N THR A 310 22.14 4.25 -15.08
CA THR A 310 21.05 4.76 -14.24
C THR A 310 21.57 5.40 -12.95
N TYR A 311 20.76 6.27 -12.35
CA TYR A 311 20.94 6.72 -10.96
C TYR A 311 20.49 5.70 -9.91
N GLY A 312 19.74 4.68 -10.33
CA GLY A 312 19.30 3.60 -9.46
C GLY A 312 18.40 2.61 -10.19
N ALA A 313 18.50 1.35 -9.78
CA ALA A 313 17.59 0.28 -10.14
C ALA A 313 17.05 -0.35 -8.86
N ARG A 314 15.81 -0.82 -8.89
CA ARG A 314 15.20 -1.49 -7.73
C ARG A 314 14.41 -2.70 -8.16
N SER A 315 14.27 -3.65 -7.24
CA SER A 315 13.31 -4.75 -7.37
C SER A 315 12.44 -4.84 -6.13
N ALA A 316 11.20 -5.32 -6.30
CA ALA A 316 10.29 -5.55 -5.20
C ALA A 316 9.26 -6.64 -5.50
N PHE A 317 8.89 -7.38 -4.47
CA PHE A 317 7.61 -8.09 -4.41
C PHE A 317 6.56 -7.18 -3.80
N ALA A 318 5.43 -7.02 -4.47
CA ALA A 318 4.24 -6.45 -3.86
C ALA A 318 3.32 -7.59 -3.40
N PHE A 319 3.60 -8.14 -2.22
CA PHE A 319 2.82 -9.22 -1.62
C PHE A 319 1.38 -8.77 -1.33
N ARG A 320 0.41 -9.52 -1.86
CA ARG A 320 -1.03 -9.27 -1.75
C ARG A 320 -1.73 -10.49 -1.14
N ARG A 321 -3.03 -10.42 -0.85
CA ARG A 321 -3.80 -11.56 -0.33
C ARG A 321 -3.79 -12.74 -1.31
N ARG A 322 -3.76 -12.45 -2.61
CA ARG A 322 -3.48 -13.39 -3.71
C ARG A 322 -2.14 -13.06 -4.36
N PRO A 323 -1.60 -13.89 -5.27
CA PRO A 323 -0.31 -13.61 -5.90
C PRO A 323 -0.19 -12.19 -6.46
N GLY A 324 0.74 -11.42 -5.92
CA GLY A 324 1.01 -10.05 -6.34
C GLY A 324 2.18 -9.99 -7.34
N PRO A 325 2.53 -8.83 -7.90
CA PRO A 325 3.60 -8.73 -8.87
C PRO A 325 4.98 -8.77 -8.21
N PHE A 326 5.95 -9.35 -8.91
CA PHE A 326 7.38 -9.04 -8.74
C PHE A 326 7.81 -8.10 -9.87
N THR A 327 8.50 -7.02 -9.54
CA THR A 327 8.92 -6.00 -10.51
C THR A 327 10.36 -5.55 -10.30
N VAL A 328 11.04 -5.27 -11.41
CA VAL A 328 12.27 -4.48 -11.50
C VAL A 328 11.95 -3.16 -12.20
N ASP A 329 12.32 -2.07 -11.55
CA ASP A 329 12.12 -0.70 -12.05
C ASP A 329 13.49 -0.04 -12.27
N VAL A 330 13.69 0.54 -13.45
CA VAL A 330 14.89 1.34 -13.76
C VAL A 330 14.57 2.40 -14.81
N ALA A 331 15.19 3.57 -14.68
CA ALA A 331 15.15 4.63 -15.68
C ALA A 331 16.56 4.84 -16.24
N VAL A 332 16.71 4.82 -17.56
CA VAL A 332 18.03 4.90 -18.23
C VAL A 332 18.03 5.90 -19.37
N ALA A 333 19.22 6.35 -19.78
CA ALA A 333 19.35 7.06 -21.05
C ALA A 333 18.86 6.19 -22.22
N SER A 334 18.16 6.79 -23.17
CA SER A 334 17.41 6.03 -24.19
C SER A 334 18.31 5.18 -25.11
N ASP A 335 19.54 5.61 -25.34
CA ASP A 335 20.56 4.93 -26.15
C ASP A 335 21.10 3.63 -25.51
N VAL A 336 20.99 3.48 -24.18
CA VAL A 336 21.44 2.28 -23.45
C VAL A 336 20.29 1.35 -23.04
N THR A 337 19.05 1.61 -23.48
CA THR A 337 17.85 0.86 -23.09
C THR A 337 17.99 -0.66 -23.24
N ALA A 338 18.39 -1.13 -24.43
CA ALA A 338 18.54 -2.56 -24.70
C ALA A 338 19.60 -3.20 -23.80
N ARG A 339 20.77 -2.54 -23.66
CA ARG A 339 21.87 -3.01 -22.81
C ARG A 339 21.47 -3.07 -21.33
N ALA A 340 20.69 -2.10 -20.86
CA ALA A 340 20.19 -2.10 -19.48
C ALA A 340 19.21 -3.25 -19.23
N ILE A 341 18.34 -3.57 -20.19
CA ILE A 341 17.45 -4.74 -20.11
C ILE A 341 18.26 -6.03 -20.05
N GLU A 342 19.26 -6.18 -20.93
CA GLU A 342 20.12 -7.37 -20.98
C GLU A 342 20.87 -7.61 -19.66
N GLU A 343 21.50 -6.57 -19.10
CA GLU A 343 22.23 -6.67 -17.83
C GLU A 343 21.28 -6.93 -16.65
N ALA A 344 20.10 -6.31 -16.61
CA ALA A 344 19.11 -6.60 -15.57
C ALA A 344 18.61 -8.05 -15.63
N LEU A 345 18.31 -8.57 -16.83
CA LEU A 345 17.90 -9.97 -17.02
C LEU A 345 19.04 -10.94 -16.73
N LYS A 346 20.29 -10.54 -16.91
CA LYS A 346 21.46 -11.33 -16.53
C LYS A 346 21.58 -11.45 -15.02
N GLU A 347 21.44 -10.36 -14.26
CA GLU A 347 21.46 -10.43 -12.78
C GLU A 347 20.33 -11.30 -12.23
N ILE A 348 19.12 -11.19 -12.81
CA ILE A 348 17.99 -12.05 -12.44
C ILE A 348 18.32 -13.53 -12.69
N ARG A 349 18.84 -13.86 -13.88
CA ARG A 349 19.18 -15.25 -14.25
C ARG A 349 20.29 -15.81 -13.38
N GLN A 350 21.36 -15.06 -13.16
CA GLN A 350 22.46 -15.48 -12.30
C GLN A 350 22.01 -15.73 -10.86
N LEU A 351 21.15 -14.87 -10.31
CA LEU A 351 20.62 -15.11 -8.96
C LEU A 351 19.72 -16.35 -8.89
N ARG A 352 18.93 -16.61 -9.94
CA ARG A 352 18.08 -17.80 -10.03
C ARG A 352 18.89 -19.09 -10.17
N ASP A 353 19.91 -19.07 -11.03
CA ASP A 353 20.65 -20.26 -11.44
C ASP A 353 21.79 -20.60 -10.46
N ASP A 354 22.51 -19.59 -9.98
CA ASP A 354 23.70 -19.75 -9.13
C ASP A 354 23.43 -19.44 -7.65
N GLY A 355 22.28 -18.81 -7.35
CA GLY A 355 21.95 -18.36 -6.00
C GLY A 355 22.71 -17.11 -5.54
N PRO A 356 22.49 -16.70 -4.27
CA PRO A 356 23.25 -15.62 -3.66
C PRO A 356 24.70 -16.06 -3.40
N THR A 357 25.64 -15.11 -3.51
CA THR A 357 27.03 -15.34 -3.09
C THR A 357 27.11 -15.36 -1.57
N ALA A 358 28.02 -16.15 -0.99
CA ALA A 358 28.33 -16.07 0.43
C ALA A 358 28.81 -14.65 0.80
N ALA A 359 28.49 -14.23 2.03
CA ALA A 359 28.86 -12.93 2.56
C ALA A 359 30.38 -12.81 2.76
#